data_AF-A0A519LXD7-F1
#
_entry.id   AF-A0A519LXD7-F1
#
_cell.length_a   1.000
_cell.length_b   1.000
_cell.length_c   1.000
_cell.angle_alpha   90.00
_cell.angle_beta   90.00
_cell.angle_gamma   90.00
#
_symmetry.space_group_name_H-M   'P 1'
#
loop_
_entity.id
_entity.type
_entity.pdbx_description
1 polymer ?
#
loop_
_entity_poly.entity_id
_entity_poly.type
_entity_poly.pdbx_seq_one_letter_code
_entity_poly.pdbx_strand_id
1 'polypeptide(L)'
;ARECLNNGETFNEQYLNNNFSQIATKIIDAKEIDFIEKFIKAGFIETDIYELDNFDKSIFSSLTRYLKDDDESIAFFKELMSKMDNINDEISDQTLLGYFFEKGASPKIIKTLIDDFGTNTQYKNNAGENFIYKVINTYGHEGEKVKEYISILLDNDVDINEKNIVGTTPLMCAVKRNRKELISFLLENGADPNETDNSNNTAFYYAVAEQFSFDMYDALASVSSPDFNIVNKDGRTLLTNFISSISGSPTEITFLERLLSDGADINFCAQYYGQPKSGIDFAVEKKSDILKSVLENISSDVNEQDNLGNTILHKVCAYNVNYDAEMAKETYRKVKLLLDQGADISITNDKDETALMLASGDNLKIKTVELLMKQ
;
A
#
# COMPACT_ATOMS: atom_id res chain seq x y z
N ALA A 1 -22.01 -31.81 34.68
CA ALA A 1 -20.57 -31.61 34.39
C ALA A 1 -19.71 -31.69 35.65
N ARG A 2 -19.79 -30.70 36.56
CA ARG A 2 -19.06 -30.72 37.84
C ARG A 2 -19.37 -31.94 38.71
N GLU A 3 -20.64 -32.30 38.86
CA GLU A 3 -21.04 -33.54 39.58
C GLU A 3 -20.57 -34.81 38.85
N CYS A 4 -20.82 -34.94 37.54
CA CYS A 4 -20.39 -36.11 36.76
C CYS A 4 -18.87 -36.35 36.85
N LEU A 5 -18.06 -35.31 36.71
CA LEU A 5 -16.60 -35.39 36.82
C LEU A 5 -16.11 -35.76 38.22
N ASN A 6 -16.79 -35.29 39.26
CA ASN A 6 -16.44 -35.63 40.64
C ASN A 6 -16.89 -37.05 41.01
N ASN A 7 -17.91 -37.58 40.32
CA ASN A 7 -18.44 -38.92 40.53
C ASN A 7 -17.77 -39.99 39.63
N GLY A 8 -16.84 -39.58 38.74
CA GLY A 8 -16.21 -40.50 37.77
C GLY A 8 -17.15 -40.98 36.66
N GLU A 9 -18.25 -40.26 36.43
CA GLU A 9 -19.23 -40.59 35.38
C GLU A 9 -18.73 -40.08 34.01
N THR A 10 -18.85 -40.93 32.99
CA THR A 10 -18.59 -40.56 31.60
C THR A 10 -19.68 -39.61 31.10
N PHE A 11 -19.28 -38.52 30.46
CA PHE A 11 -20.22 -37.61 29.84
C PHE A 11 -20.93 -38.23 28.63
N ASN A 12 -22.14 -37.75 28.35
CA ASN A 12 -22.73 -37.93 27.03
C ASN A 12 -21.94 -37.06 26.02
N GLU A 13 -21.19 -37.69 25.12
CA GLU A 13 -20.39 -37.02 24.08
C GLU A 13 -21.22 -36.03 23.25
N GLN A 14 -22.45 -36.41 22.88
CA GLN A 14 -23.34 -35.54 22.11
C GLN A 14 -23.75 -34.30 22.90
N TYR A 15 -23.99 -34.42 24.21
CA TYR A 15 -24.28 -33.27 25.06
C TYR A 15 -23.07 -32.33 25.16
N LEU A 16 -21.87 -32.87 25.40
CA LEU A 16 -20.67 -32.05 25.49
C LEU A 16 -20.36 -31.37 24.16
N ASN A 17 -20.40 -32.08 23.04
CA ASN A 17 -20.18 -31.49 21.72
C ASN A 17 -21.16 -30.34 21.43
N ASN A 18 -22.43 -30.49 21.83
CA ASN A 18 -23.43 -29.44 21.63
C ASN A 18 -23.30 -28.24 22.58
N ASN A 19 -22.61 -28.40 23.72
CA ASN A 19 -22.54 -27.40 24.79
C ASN A 19 -21.12 -26.96 25.13
N PHE A 20 -20.09 -27.45 24.41
CA PHE A 20 -18.69 -27.27 24.76
C PHE A 20 -18.31 -25.80 24.91
N SER A 21 -18.72 -24.94 23.97
CA SER A 21 -18.46 -23.51 24.05
C SER A 21 -19.00 -22.89 25.34
N GLN A 22 -20.24 -23.19 25.74
CA GLN A 22 -20.84 -22.67 26.99
C GLN A 22 -20.12 -23.18 28.24
N ILE A 23 -19.68 -24.44 28.21
CA ILE A 23 -18.95 -25.06 29.30
C ILE A 23 -17.56 -24.43 29.42
N ALA A 24 -16.84 -24.31 28.30
CA ALA A 24 -15.55 -23.66 28.20
C ALA A 24 -15.62 -22.21 28.70
N THR A 25 -16.62 -21.44 28.32
CA THR A 25 -16.84 -20.07 28.84
C THR A 25 -16.94 -20.07 30.36
N LYS A 26 -17.75 -20.96 30.96
CA LYS A 26 -17.89 -21.02 32.43
C LYS A 26 -16.61 -21.44 33.13
N ILE A 27 -15.81 -22.33 32.53
CA ILE A 27 -14.52 -22.75 33.09
C ILE A 27 -13.52 -21.59 33.05
N ILE A 28 -13.47 -20.87 31.91
CA ILE A 28 -12.59 -19.70 31.73
C ILE A 28 -13.01 -18.56 32.69
N ASP A 29 -14.30 -18.24 32.79
CA ASP A 29 -14.81 -17.21 33.69
C ASP A 29 -14.51 -17.53 35.17
N ALA A 30 -14.63 -18.80 35.54
CA ALA A 30 -14.35 -19.26 36.90
C ALA A 30 -12.85 -19.52 37.17
N LYS A 31 -12.00 -19.51 36.13
CA LYS A 31 -10.56 -19.79 36.20
C LYS A 31 -10.24 -21.15 36.85
N GLU A 32 -11.07 -22.14 36.58
CA GLU A 32 -11.06 -23.44 37.25
C GLU A 32 -10.15 -24.44 36.51
N ILE A 33 -8.84 -24.39 36.76
CA ILE A 33 -7.87 -25.23 36.03
C ILE A 33 -8.06 -26.73 36.24
N ASP A 34 -8.48 -27.16 37.44
CA ASP A 34 -8.79 -28.56 37.74
C ASP A 34 -9.83 -29.14 36.76
N PHE A 35 -10.72 -28.30 36.24
CA PHE A 35 -11.70 -28.70 35.23
C PHE A 35 -11.06 -28.86 33.86
N ILE A 36 -10.15 -27.98 33.46
CA ILE A 36 -9.40 -28.13 32.21
C ILE A 36 -8.67 -29.47 32.20
N GLU A 37 -7.96 -29.83 33.28
CA GLU A 37 -7.24 -31.11 33.35
C GLU A 37 -8.17 -32.32 33.21
N LYS A 38 -9.34 -32.26 33.82
CA LYS A 38 -10.35 -33.32 33.70
C LYS A 38 -10.90 -33.42 32.28
N PHE A 39 -11.09 -32.30 31.59
CA PHE A 39 -11.54 -32.27 30.20
C PHE A 39 -10.45 -32.76 29.22
N ILE A 40 -9.19 -32.45 29.47
CA ILE A 40 -8.03 -33.00 28.74
C ILE A 40 -7.98 -34.53 28.92
N LYS A 41 -8.01 -35.01 30.18
CA LYS A 41 -8.00 -36.47 30.48
C LYS A 41 -9.16 -37.23 29.86
N ALA A 42 -10.29 -36.55 29.66
CA ALA A 42 -11.48 -37.12 29.04
C ALA A 42 -11.51 -36.96 27.51
N GLY A 43 -10.49 -36.36 26.89
CA GLY A 43 -10.37 -36.20 25.43
C GLY A 43 -11.24 -35.10 24.82
N PHE A 44 -11.77 -34.18 25.62
CA PHE A 44 -12.63 -33.07 25.14
C PHE A 44 -11.86 -31.79 24.84
N ILE A 45 -10.66 -31.66 25.39
CA ILE A 45 -9.70 -30.61 25.01
C ILE A 45 -8.52 -31.35 24.40
N GLU A 46 -8.38 -31.20 23.09
CA GLU A 46 -7.18 -31.61 22.38
C GLU A 46 -6.05 -30.66 22.75
N THR A 47 -4.91 -31.24 23.16
CA THR A 47 -3.73 -30.49 23.59
C THR A 47 -2.68 -30.42 22.50
N ASP A 48 -2.69 -31.35 21.55
CA ASP A 48 -1.82 -31.31 20.39
C ASP A 48 -2.47 -30.45 19.29
N ILE A 49 -1.87 -29.29 19.01
CA ILE A 49 -2.39 -28.38 17.97
C ILE A 49 -2.41 -29.06 16.60
N TYR A 50 -1.50 -30.00 16.32
CA TYR A 50 -1.46 -30.71 15.04
C TYR A 50 -2.70 -31.59 14.80
N GLU A 51 -3.31 -32.10 15.87
CA GLU A 51 -4.47 -33.01 15.81
C GLU A 51 -5.81 -32.24 15.72
N LEU A 52 -5.79 -30.91 15.82
CA LEU A 52 -6.99 -30.10 15.71
C LEU A 52 -7.48 -29.97 14.26
N ASP A 53 -8.78 -30.23 14.03
CA ASP A 53 -9.43 -29.96 12.74
C ASP A 53 -9.45 -28.46 12.39
N ASN A 54 -9.64 -27.60 13.40
CA ASN A 54 -9.68 -26.12 13.30
C ASN A 54 -9.71 -25.50 14.71
N PHE A 55 -9.22 -24.26 14.81
CA PHE A 55 -9.21 -23.52 16.08
C PHE A 55 -10.61 -23.12 16.58
N ASP A 56 -11.59 -22.90 15.70
CA ASP A 56 -12.93 -22.42 16.10
C ASP A 56 -13.69 -23.44 16.98
N LYS A 57 -13.48 -24.74 16.78
CA LYS A 57 -14.07 -25.83 17.58
C LYS A 57 -13.25 -26.22 18.81
N SER A 58 -12.10 -25.59 19.03
CA SER A 58 -11.20 -25.87 20.14
C SER A 58 -11.49 -24.96 21.35
N ILE A 59 -10.74 -25.17 22.44
CA ILE A 59 -10.76 -24.26 23.61
C ILE A 59 -10.31 -22.83 23.26
N PHE A 60 -9.50 -22.67 22.20
CA PHE A 60 -8.93 -21.38 21.78
C PHE A 60 -9.98 -20.37 21.33
N SER A 61 -11.11 -20.81 20.76
CA SER A 61 -12.22 -19.91 20.41
C SER A 61 -12.88 -19.28 21.63
N SER A 62 -12.99 -20.04 22.72
CA SER A 62 -13.48 -19.50 23.99
C SER A 62 -12.44 -18.61 24.67
N LEU A 63 -11.15 -18.95 24.60
CA LEU A 63 -10.09 -18.12 25.17
C LEU A 63 -10.03 -16.75 24.49
N THR A 64 -9.97 -16.71 23.17
CA THR A 64 -9.92 -15.45 22.41
C THR A 64 -11.15 -14.55 22.62
N ARG A 65 -12.30 -15.14 22.97
CA ARG A 65 -13.56 -14.40 23.13
C ARG A 65 -13.89 -13.96 24.56
N TYR A 66 -13.50 -14.76 25.56
CA TYR A 66 -13.97 -14.59 26.93
C TYR A 66 -12.85 -14.36 27.95
N LEU A 67 -11.61 -14.71 27.63
CA LEU A 67 -10.50 -14.52 28.56
C LEU A 67 -10.19 -13.02 28.71
N LYS A 68 -10.17 -12.56 29.96
CA LYS A 68 -9.77 -11.19 30.32
C LYS A 68 -8.24 -11.07 30.40
N ASP A 69 -7.74 -9.85 30.51
CA ASP A 69 -6.31 -9.53 30.59
C ASP A 69 -5.83 -9.13 32.01
N ASP A 70 -6.66 -9.37 33.04
CA ASP A 70 -6.24 -9.28 34.43
C ASP A 70 -5.21 -10.36 34.80
N ASP A 71 -4.42 -10.13 35.85
CA ASP A 71 -3.30 -11.00 36.22
C ASP A 71 -3.73 -12.43 36.56
N GLU A 72 -4.91 -12.61 37.16
CA GLU A 72 -5.44 -13.94 37.44
C GLU A 72 -5.81 -14.69 36.14
N SER A 73 -6.43 -13.98 35.19
CA SER A 73 -6.76 -14.54 33.87
C SER A 73 -5.50 -14.93 33.09
N ILE A 74 -4.43 -14.12 33.17
CA ILE A 74 -3.14 -14.45 32.57
C ILE A 74 -2.48 -15.65 33.26
N ALA A 75 -2.55 -15.76 34.59
CA ALA A 75 -2.03 -16.93 35.30
C ALA A 75 -2.76 -18.22 34.88
N PHE A 76 -4.10 -18.18 34.81
CA PHE A 76 -4.91 -19.28 34.31
C PHE A 76 -4.54 -19.64 32.86
N PHE A 77 -4.39 -18.64 31.99
CA PHE A 77 -4.00 -18.85 30.60
C PHE A 77 -2.63 -19.52 30.49
N LYS A 78 -1.64 -19.06 31.26
CA LYS A 78 -0.30 -19.68 31.28
C LYS A 78 -0.37 -21.14 31.72
N GLU A 79 -1.14 -21.43 32.75
CA GLU A 79 -1.29 -22.79 33.26
C GLU A 79 -1.99 -23.72 32.25
N LEU A 80 -2.97 -23.21 31.50
CA LEU A 80 -3.60 -23.95 30.41
C LEU A 80 -2.63 -24.16 29.23
N MET A 81 -1.95 -23.10 28.79
CA MET A 81 -1.01 -23.15 27.67
C MET A 81 0.21 -24.04 27.95
N SER A 82 0.63 -24.18 29.22
CA SER A 82 1.70 -25.11 29.62
C SER A 82 1.41 -26.59 29.36
N LYS A 83 0.16 -26.92 29.04
CA LYS A 83 -0.31 -28.27 28.73
C LYS A 83 -0.49 -28.49 27.22
N MET A 84 -0.21 -27.49 26.39
CA MET A 84 -0.39 -27.56 24.93
C MET A 84 0.91 -27.99 24.26
N ASP A 85 0.79 -28.89 23.28
CA ASP A 85 1.88 -29.41 22.46
C ASP A 85 1.80 -28.81 21.05
N ASN A 86 2.95 -28.79 20.34
CA ASN A 86 3.05 -28.33 18.95
C ASN A 86 2.48 -26.92 18.70
N ILE A 87 2.75 -25.99 19.63
CA ILE A 87 2.21 -24.61 19.64
C ILE A 87 2.36 -23.83 18.32
N ASN A 88 3.37 -24.19 17.52
CA ASN A 88 3.73 -23.52 16.28
C ASN A 88 3.21 -24.22 15.02
N ASP A 89 2.52 -25.35 15.15
CA ASP A 89 1.98 -26.07 14.02
C ASP A 89 0.81 -25.31 13.38
N GLU A 90 0.62 -25.58 12.10
CA GLU A 90 -0.36 -24.90 11.25
C GLU A 90 -1.57 -25.79 11.02
N ILE A 91 -2.76 -25.19 11.14
CA ILE A 91 -4.03 -25.81 10.78
C ILE A 91 -4.65 -24.99 9.66
N SER A 92 -4.74 -25.54 8.46
CA SER A 92 -5.29 -24.84 7.29
C SER A 92 -4.65 -23.46 7.05
N ASP A 93 -3.31 -23.39 6.99
CA ASP A 93 -2.50 -22.17 6.80
C ASP A 93 -2.66 -21.12 7.93
N GLN A 94 -3.01 -21.56 9.13
CA GLN A 94 -3.16 -20.70 10.30
C GLN A 94 -2.38 -21.29 11.48
N THR A 95 -1.50 -20.48 12.08
CA THR A 95 -0.89 -20.80 13.37
C THR A 95 -1.78 -20.35 14.53
N LEU A 96 -1.51 -20.87 15.74
CA LEU A 96 -2.20 -20.43 16.95
C LEU A 96 -2.08 -18.91 17.16
N LEU A 97 -0.88 -18.37 17.03
CA LEU A 97 -0.64 -16.93 17.15
C LEU A 97 -1.44 -16.14 16.11
N GLY A 98 -1.44 -16.61 14.85
CA GLY A 98 -2.23 -16.03 13.79
C GLY A 98 -3.73 -16.07 14.04
N TYR A 99 -4.23 -17.11 14.72
CA TYR A 99 -5.62 -17.21 15.15
C TYR A 99 -5.94 -16.21 16.27
N PHE A 100 -5.08 -16.06 17.28
CA PHE A 100 -5.28 -15.11 18.36
C PHE A 100 -5.27 -13.65 17.87
N PHE A 101 -4.40 -13.32 16.91
CA PHE A 101 -4.48 -12.05 16.22
C PHE A 101 -5.83 -11.89 15.53
N GLU A 102 -6.27 -12.85 14.70
CA GLU A 102 -7.53 -12.77 13.94
C GLU A 102 -8.80 -12.63 14.78
N LYS A 103 -8.83 -13.26 15.96
CA LYS A 103 -9.96 -13.17 16.89
C LYS A 103 -9.85 -11.97 17.82
N GLY A 104 -8.74 -11.23 17.75
CA GLY A 104 -8.59 -9.95 18.43
C GLY A 104 -8.34 -10.09 19.92
N ALA A 105 -7.61 -11.13 20.32
CA ALA A 105 -7.19 -11.35 21.71
C ALA A 105 -6.42 -10.14 22.25
N SER A 106 -6.49 -9.86 23.56
CA SER A 106 -5.82 -8.67 24.10
C SER A 106 -4.30 -8.67 23.82
N PRO A 107 -3.67 -7.50 23.64
CA PRO A 107 -2.22 -7.40 23.45
C PRO A 107 -1.40 -8.12 24.54
N LYS A 108 -1.89 -8.14 25.79
CA LYS A 108 -1.25 -8.89 26.90
C LYS A 108 -1.27 -10.41 26.69
N ILE A 109 -2.35 -10.95 26.14
CA ILE A 109 -2.46 -12.39 25.81
C ILE A 109 -1.52 -12.73 24.64
N ILE A 110 -1.50 -11.89 23.59
CA ILE A 110 -0.57 -12.04 22.46
C ILE A 110 0.88 -12.05 22.95
N LYS A 111 1.25 -11.06 23.77
CA LYS A 111 2.59 -10.98 24.36
C LYS A 111 2.92 -12.21 25.21
N THR A 112 1.97 -12.70 25.98
CA THR A 112 2.14 -13.95 26.75
C THR A 112 2.41 -15.16 25.84
N LEU A 113 1.68 -15.31 24.73
CA LEU A 113 1.92 -16.40 23.77
C LEU A 113 3.33 -16.34 23.15
N ILE A 114 3.86 -15.15 22.93
CA ILE A 114 5.18 -14.97 22.34
C ILE A 114 6.26 -15.16 23.41
N ASP A 115 6.23 -14.37 24.48
CA ASP A 115 7.29 -14.29 25.49
C ASP A 115 7.41 -15.57 26.34
N ASP A 116 6.28 -16.17 26.74
CA ASP A 116 6.27 -17.32 27.66
C ASP A 116 6.24 -18.68 26.92
N PHE A 117 5.70 -18.72 25.69
CA PHE A 117 5.48 -19.98 24.96
C PHE A 117 6.22 -20.08 23.62
N GLY A 118 6.94 -19.04 23.19
CA GLY A 118 7.78 -19.10 22.00
C GLY A 118 6.98 -19.31 20.71
N THR A 119 5.78 -18.73 20.62
CA THR A 119 5.04 -18.73 19.35
C THR A 119 5.84 -18.04 18.24
N ASN A 120 5.88 -18.65 17.06
CA ASN A 120 6.68 -18.18 15.93
C ASN A 120 6.08 -16.90 15.33
N THR A 121 6.72 -15.76 15.58
CA THR A 121 6.33 -14.45 15.01
C THR A 121 6.71 -14.30 13.54
N GLN A 122 7.64 -15.11 13.04
CA GLN A 122 8.19 -15.04 11.69
C GLN A 122 7.36 -15.84 10.66
N TYR A 123 6.17 -16.31 11.05
CA TYR A 123 5.27 -17.03 10.17
C TYR A 123 4.83 -16.15 8.98
N LYS A 124 4.69 -16.79 7.82
CA LYS A 124 4.14 -16.19 6.61
C LYS A 124 3.08 -17.11 6.03
N ASN A 125 1.96 -16.53 5.62
CA ASN A 125 0.94 -17.28 4.90
C ASN A 125 1.37 -17.59 3.45
N ASN A 126 0.51 -18.29 2.71
CA ASN A 126 0.73 -18.61 1.29
C ASN A 126 0.85 -17.39 0.37
N ALA A 127 0.40 -16.20 0.80
CA ALA A 127 0.63 -14.94 0.11
C ALA A 127 1.96 -14.27 0.49
N GLY A 128 2.80 -14.92 1.30
CA GLY A 128 4.06 -14.37 1.81
C GLY A 128 3.85 -13.25 2.82
N GLU A 129 2.64 -13.09 3.36
CA GLU A 129 2.31 -12.03 4.30
C GLU A 129 2.64 -12.49 5.73
N ASN A 130 3.43 -11.69 6.44
CA ASN A 130 3.65 -11.83 7.88
C ASN A 130 2.47 -11.28 8.70
N PHE A 131 2.56 -11.33 10.03
CA PHE A 131 1.46 -10.88 10.90
C PHE A 131 1.14 -9.38 10.81
N ILE A 132 2.07 -8.52 10.40
CA ILE A 132 1.82 -7.08 10.24
C ILE A 132 0.73 -6.86 9.17
N TYR A 133 0.79 -7.59 8.05
CA TYR A 133 -0.28 -7.56 7.05
C TYR A 133 -1.61 -8.02 7.63
N LYS A 134 -1.60 -9.12 8.41
CA LYS A 134 -2.82 -9.67 8.99
C LYS A 134 -3.50 -8.64 9.89
N VAL A 135 -2.75 -7.97 10.77
CA VAL A 135 -3.33 -6.98 11.69
C VAL A 135 -3.77 -5.71 10.97
N ILE A 136 -3.06 -5.25 9.93
CA ILE A 136 -3.52 -4.13 9.08
C ILE A 136 -4.84 -4.49 8.37
N ASN A 137 -4.94 -5.71 7.84
CA ASN A 137 -6.10 -6.18 7.07
C ASN A 137 -7.33 -6.33 7.97
N THR A 138 -7.15 -6.88 9.16
CA THR A 138 -8.26 -7.16 10.10
C THR A 138 -8.63 -5.95 10.94
N TYR A 139 -7.63 -5.25 11.51
CA TYR A 139 -7.83 -4.18 12.52
C TYR A 139 -7.40 -2.80 12.06
N GLY A 140 -7.14 -2.58 10.77
CA GLY A 140 -6.67 -1.28 10.30
C GLY A 140 -7.59 -0.08 10.60
N HIS A 141 -8.82 -0.31 11.06
CA HIS A 141 -9.76 0.71 11.55
C HIS A 141 -9.70 0.94 13.08
N GLU A 142 -9.11 0.03 13.83
CA GLU A 142 -9.01 0.07 15.30
C GLU A 142 -7.62 0.61 15.69
N GLY A 143 -7.38 1.90 15.41
CA GLY A 143 -6.06 2.54 15.40
C GLY A 143 -5.12 2.16 16.55
N GLU A 144 -5.56 2.21 17.80
CA GLU A 144 -4.68 1.89 18.94
C GLU A 144 -4.36 0.40 19.07
N LYS A 145 -5.36 -0.47 18.87
CA LYS A 145 -5.17 -1.93 18.97
C LYS A 145 -4.20 -2.46 17.92
N VAL A 146 -4.34 -1.98 16.67
CA VAL A 146 -3.44 -2.39 15.59
C VAL A 146 -2.01 -1.88 15.82
N LYS A 147 -1.83 -0.67 16.37
CA LYS A 147 -0.51 -0.16 16.75
C LYS A 147 0.14 -1.01 17.83
N GLU A 148 -0.61 -1.36 18.88
CA GLU A 148 -0.09 -2.24 19.95
C GLU A 148 0.33 -3.62 19.40
N TYR A 149 -0.47 -4.21 18.50
CA TYR A 149 -0.08 -5.46 17.85
C TYR A 149 1.18 -5.32 17.01
N ILE A 150 1.30 -4.26 16.21
CA ILE A 150 2.49 -4.03 15.40
C ILE A 150 3.70 -3.81 16.33
N SER A 151 3.58 -3.02 17.40
CA SER A 151 4.66 -2.85 18.38
C SER A 151 5.13 -4.18 18.97
N ILE A 152 4.22 -5.08 19.35
CA ILE A 152 4.59 -6.42 19.86
C ILE A 152 5.36 -7.22 18.80
N LEU A 153 4.94 -7.15 17.53
CA LEU A 153 5.61 -7.85 16.42
C LEU A 153 7.01 -7.27 16.16
N LEU A 154 7.16 -5.94 16.20
CA LEU A 154 8.44 -5.26 16.02
C LEU A 154 9.42 -5.54 17.17
N ASP A 155 8.93 -5.58 18.42
CA ASP A 155 9.71 -5.98 19.60
C ASP A 155 10.24 -7.42 19.49
N ASN A 156 9.68 -8.22 18.57
CA ASN A 156 10.06 -9.60 18.28
C ASN A 156 10.61 -9.76 16.85
N ASP A 157 11.32 -8.73 16.36
CA ASP A 157 12.11 -8.72 15.13
C ASP A 157 11.33 -9.04 13.84
N VAL A 158 10.01 -8.86 13.81
CA VAL A 158 9.24 -8.95 12.56
C VAL A 158 9.58 -7.74 11.69
N ASP A 159 10.10 -7.98 10.49
CA ASP A 159 10.49 -6.90 9.57
C ASP A 159 9.27 -6.14 9.04
N ILE A 160 9.26 -4.82 9.31
CA ILE A 160 8.21 -3.89 8.90
C ILE A 160 8.17 -3.63 7.38
N ASN A 161 9.29 -3.90 6.69
CA ASN A 161 9.44 -3.72 5.24
C ASN A 161 9.38 -5.03 4.46
N GLU A 162 9.20 -6.16 5.15
CA GLU A 162 9.15 -7.47 4.53
C GLU A 162 8.08 -7.51 3.44
N LYS A 163 8.44 -7.99 2.25
CA LYS A 163 7.54 -8.01 1.09
C LYS A 163 6.78 -9.33 1.00
N ASN A 164 5.51 -9.24 0.61
CA ASN A 164 4.70 -10.40 0.27
C ASN A 164 5.05 -10.94 -1.14
N ILE A 165 4.37 -12.00 -1.61
CA ILE A 165 4.71 -12.65 -2.90
C ILE A 165 4.60 -11.72 -4.14
N VAL A 166 3.83 -10.63 -4.04
CA VAL A 166 3.70 -9.62 -5.10
C VAL A 166 4.57 -8.39 -4.86
N GLY A 167 5.49 -8.45 -3.89
CA GLY A 167 6.42 -7.37 -3.56
C GLY A 167 5.81 -6.25 -2.71
N THR A 168 4.52 -6.31 -2.39
CA THR A 168 3.84 -5.24 -1.63
C THR A 168 4.35 -5.24 -0.19
N THR A 169 4.76 -4.10 0.36
CA THR A 169 5.14 -3.94 1.79
C THR A 169 3.91 -3.68 2.68
N PRO A 170 4.01 -3.82 4.01
CA PRO A 170 2.94 -3.44 4.94
C PRO A 170 2.50 -1.98 4.81
N LEU A 171 3.43 -1.05 4.54
CA LEU A 171 3.12 0.35 4.31
C LEU A 171 2.27 0.56 3.04
N MET A 172 2.63 -0.07 1.92
CA MET A 172 1.81 -0.03 0.70
C MET A 172 0.41 -0.60 0.95
N CYS A 173 0.32 -1.69 1.72
CA CYS A 173 -0.94 -2.30 2.13
C CYS A 173 -1.82 -1.29 2.90
N ALA A 174 -1.24 -0.55 3.85
CA ALA A 174 -1.94 0.49 4.60
C ALA A 174 -2.41 1.65 3.71
N VAL A 175 -1.57 2.13 2.78
CA VAL A 175 -1.92 3.19 1.81
C VAL A 175 -3.08 2.75 0.91
N LYS A 176 -3.00 1.57 0.30
CA LYS A 176 -4.05 1.03 -0.61
C LYS A 176 -5.39 0.81 0.09
N ARG A 177 -5.37 0.52 1.40
CA ARG A 177 -6.56 0.35 2.24
C ARG A 177 -7.01 1.65 2.94
N ASN A 178 -6.40 2.79 2.59
CA ASN A 178 -6.71 4.10 3.16
C ASN A 178 -6.64 4.13 4.70
N ARG A 179 -5.62 3.47 5.27
CA ARG A 179 -5.38 3.42 6.72
C ARG A 179 -4.54 4.61 7.18
N LYS A 180 -5.06 5.83 7.03
CA LYS A 180 -4.30 7.07 7.26
C LYS A 180 -3.59 7.12 8.61
N GLU A 181 -4.28 6.75 9.69
CA GLU A 181 -3.73 6.74 11.05
C GLU A 181 -2.58 5.75 11.25
N LEU A 182 -2.51 4.69 10.42
CA LEU A 182 -1.44 3.70 10.46
C LEU A 182 -0.23 4.10 9.62
N ILE A 183 -0.40 4.94 8.60
CA ILE A 183 0.71 5.33 7.72
C ILE A 183 1.81 6.01 8.55
N SER A 184 1.47 7.04 9.32
CA SER A 184 2.44 7.74 10.17
C SER A 184 3.10 6.80 11.18
N PHE A 185 2.32 5.93 11.82
CA PHE A 185 2.86 4.97 12.78
C PHE A 185 3.85 3.97 12.15
N LEU A 186 3.56 3.44 10.96
CA LEU A 186 4.48 2.54 10.25
C LEU A 186 5.77 3.27 9.87
N LEU A 187 5.68 4.52 9.40
CA LEU A 187 6.84 5.34 9.03
C LEU A 187 7.71 5.66 10.25
N GLU A 188 7.12 6.02 11.39
CA GLU A 188 7.82 6.26 12.66
C GLU A 188 8.59 5.02 13.14
N ASN A 189 8.15 3.83 12.76
CA ASN A 189 8.77 2.55 13.08
C ASN A 189 9.67 2.01 11.95
N GLY A 190 10.08 2.85 11.00
CA GLY A 190 11.10 2.51 10.00
C GLY A 190 10.57 1.87 8.71
N ALA A 191 9.27 1.95 8.43
CA ALA A 191 8.76 1.57 7.11
C ALA A 191 9.30 2.53 6.03
N ASP A 192 9.81 1.98 4.94
CA ASP A 192 10.37 2.74 3.82
C ASP A 192 9.31 2.97 2.73
N PRO A 193 8.91 4.23 2.45
CA PRO A 193 7.92 4.55 1.43
C PRO A 193 8.45 4.43 -0.02
N ASN A 194 9.76 4.30 -0.22
CA ASN A 194 10.40 4.14 -1.53
C ASN A 194 10.65 2.68 -1.94
N GLU A 195 10.36 1.73 -1.06
CA GLU A 195 10.33 0.32 -1.45
C GLU A 195 9.38 0.10 -2.62
N THR A 196 9.72 -0.87 -3.46
CA THR A 196 8.96 -1.19 -4.69
C THR A 196 8.32 -2.55 -4.62
N ASP A 197 7.09 -2.64 -5.12
CA ASP A 197 6.43 -3.92 -5.36
C ASP A 197 6.90 -4.57 -6.67
N ASN A 198 6.36 -5.75 -7.00
CA ASN A 198 6.74 -6.44 -8.23
C ASN A 198 6.31 -5.69 -9.50
N SER A 199 5.50 -4.63 -9.41
CA SER A 199 5.17 -3.73 -10.52
C SER A 199 6.05 -2.48 -10.54
N ASN A 200 7.06 -2.42 -9.67
CA ASN A 200 7.91 -1.25 -9.43
C ASN A 200 7.12 -0.02 -8.96
N ASN A 201 5.98 -0.21 -8.28
CA ASN A 201 5.23 0.87 -7.67
C ASN A 201 5.62 1.05 -6.19
N THR A 202 5.72 2.30 -5.74
CA THR A 202 6.06 2.68 -4.36
C THR A 202 4.82 3.05 -3.54
N ALA A 203 4.97 3.28 -2.24
CA ALA A 203 3.89 3.84 -1.42
C ALA A 203 3.44 5.22 -1.93
N PHE A 204 4.39 6.05 -2.40
CA PHE A 204 4.09 7.33 -3.05
C PHE A 204 3.24 7.16 -4.32
N TYR A 205 3.55 6.15 -5.15
CA TYR A 205 2.74 5.84 -6.32
C TYR A 205 1.28 5.58 -5.95
N TYR A 206 1.05 4.73 -4.96
CA TYR A 206 -0.31 4.40 -4.52
C TYR A 206 -1.05 5.61 -3.91
N ALA A 207 -0.36 6.45 -3.13
CA ALA A 207 -0.93 7.66 -2.54
C ALA A 207 -1.40 8.68 -3.60
N VAL A 208 -0.66 8.81 -4.70
CA VAL A 208 -0.94 9.78 -5.77
C VAL A 208 -1.87 9.20 -6.84
N ALA A 209 -1.54 8.04 -7.41
CA ALA A 209 -2.20 7.50 -8.59
C ALA A 209 -3.51 6.76 -8.28
N GLU A 210 -3.63 6.15 -7.10
CA GLU A 210 -4.83 5.40 -6.72
C GLU A 210 -5.68 6.16 -5.68
N GLN A 211 -5.06 6.73 -4.65
CA GLN A 211 -5.77 7.41 -3.56
C GLN A 211 -6.00 8.91 -3.82
N PHE A 212 -5.18 9.53 -4.68
CA PHE A 212 -5.17 10.97 -4.95
C PHE A 212 -5.26 11.82 -3.66
N SER A 213 -4.38 11.52 -2.68
CA SER A 213 -4.47 12.08 -1.33
C SER A 213 -3.21 12.85 -0.94
N PHE A 214 -3.34 14.18 -0.80
CA PHE A 214 -2.29 15.05 -0.27
C PHE A 214 -1.86 14.60 1.13
N ASP A 215 -2.79 14.32 2.04
CA ASP A 215 -2.45 13.91 3.41
C ASP A 215 -1.54 12.66 3.46
N MET A 216 -1.77 11.69 2.57
CA MET A 216 -0.94 10.48 2.53
C MET A 216 0.42 10.79 1.93
N TYR A 217 0.44 11.57 0.85
CA TYR A 217 1.69 12.01 0.24
C TYR A 217 2.55 12.81 1.23
N ASP A 218 1.96 13.76 1.96
CA ASP A 218 2.65 14.54 2.98
C ASP A 218 3.13 13.68 4.15
N ALA A 219 2.33 12.68 4.59
CA ALA A 219 2.77 11.74 5.60
C ALA A 219 4.00 10.95 5.14
N LEU A 220 4.00 10.42 3.91
CA LEU A 220 5.14 9.70 3.34
C LEU A 220 6.36 10.64 3.17
N ALA A 221 6.13 11.86 2.66
CA ALA A 221 7.15 12.88 2.43
C ALA A 221 7.77 13.42 3.73
N SER A 222 7.11 13.22 4.89
CA SER A 222 7.62 13.65 6.19
C SER A 222 8.87 12.90 6.65
N VAL A 223 9.09 11.67 6.16
CA VAL A 223 10.26 10.85 6.53
C VAL A 223 11.28 10.70 5.41
N SER A 224 10.87 10.81 4.14
CA SER A 224 11.78 10.74 2.99
C SER A 224 11.15 11.34 1.74
N SER A 225 11.95 11.93 0.85
CA SER A 225 11.47 12.36 -0.47
C SER A 225 11.12 11.17 -1.38
N PRO A 226 10.14 11.32 -2.30
CA PRO A 226 9.88 10.31 -3.32
C PRO A 226 11.08 10.14 -4.26
N ASP A 227 11.46 8.90 -4.56
CA ASP A 227 12.31 8.62 -5.72
C ASP A 227 11.48 8.70 -7.01
N PHE A 228 11.54 9.86 -7.67
CA PHE A 228 10.80 10.14 -8.90
C PHE A 228 11.33 9.38 -10.13
N ASN A 229 12.50 8.75 -10.05
CA ASN A 229 13.14 8.07 -11.18
C ASN A 229 12.79 6.58 -11.25
N ILE A 230 12.03 6.06 -10.28
CA ILE A 230 11.53 4.69 -10.33
C ILE A 230 10.56 4.54 -11.50
N VAL A 231 10.87 3.60 -12.40
CA VAL A 231 10.05 3.26 -13.55
C VAL A 231 9.27 1.98 -13.27
N ASN A 232 7.95 2.08 -13.32
CA ASN A 232 7.05 0.96 -13.13
C ASN A 232 7.04 0.01 -14.34
N LYS A 233 6.35 -1.14 -14.24
CA LYS A 233 6.24 -2.11 -15.34
C LYS A 233 5.60 -1.59 -16.63
N ASP A 234 4.84 -0.49 -16.55
CA ASP A 234 4.25 0.17 -17.72
C ASP A 234 5.20 1.18 -18.38
N GLY A 235 6.46 1.28 -17.90
CA GLY A 235 7.43 2.22 -18.41
C GLY A 235 7.14 3.65 -17.96
N ARG A 236 6.55 3.84 -16.78
CA ARG A 236 6.17 5.16 -16.25
C ARG A 236 6.80 5.43 -14.89
N THR A 237 7.24 6.66 -14.71
CA THR A 237 7.52 7.25 -13.39
C THR A 237 6.22 7.70 -12.70
N LEU A 238 6.31 8.02 -11.41
CA LEU A 238 5.23 8.66 -10.66
C LEU A 238 4.68 9.90 -11.40
N LEU A 239 5.58 10.81 -11.81
CA LEU A 239 5.22 12.05 -12.48
C LEU A 239 4.58 11.79 -13.85
N THR A 240 5.18 10.95 -14.69
CA THR A 240 4.66 10.67 -16.03
C THR A 240 3.31 9.94 -15.98
N ASN A 241 3.14 9.00 -15.05
CA ASN A 241 1.85 8.36 -14.84
C ASN A 241 0.78 9.39 -14.41
N PHE A 242 1.12 10.26 -13.46
CA PHE A 242 0.22 11.31 -12.98
C PHE A 242 -0.20 12.28 -14.11
N ILE A 243 0.75 12.84 -14.86
CA ILE A 243 0.44 13.72 -16.00
C ILE A 243 -0.43 12.99 -17.02
N SER A 244 -0.16 11.70 -17.28
CA SER A 244 -0.94 10.91 -18.24
C SER A 244 -2.40 10.72 -17.83
N SER A 245 -2.72 10.69 -16.53
CA SER A 245 -4.09 10.47 -16.04
C SER A 245 -4.90 11.75 -15.83
N ILE A 246 -4.26 12.89 -15.54
CA ILE A 246 -4.99 14.12 -15.19
C ILE A 246 -5.71 14.78 -16.38
N SER A 247 -6.76 15.53 -16.05
CA SER A 247 -7.58 16.30 -17.01
C SER A 247 -7.36 17.81 -16.97
N GLY A 248 -6.68 18.29 -15.92
CA GLY A 248 -6.33 19.69 -15.69
C GLY A 248 -7.28 20.41 -14.73
N SER A 249 -7.93 19.70 -13.81
CA SER A 249 -8.68 20.33 -12.72
C SER A 249 -7.74 21.09 -11.78
N PRO A 250 -8.21 22.14 -11.07
CA PRO A 250 -7.35 22.93 -10.19
C PRO A 250 -6.59 22.08 -9.15
N THR A 251 -7.25 21.09 -8.55
CA THR A 251 -6.62 20.19 -7.56
C THR A 251 -5.53 19.32 -8.18
N GLU A 252 -5.73 18.80 -9.40
CA GLU A 252 -4.72 18.03 -10.13
C GLU A 252 -3.51 18.90 -10.49
N ILE A 253 -3.75 20.15 -10.90
CA ILE A 253 -2.68 21.12 -11.17
C ILE A 253 -1.88 21.40 -9.89
N THR A 254 -2.54 21.68 -8.77
CA THR A 254 -1.83 21.87 -7.48
C THR A 254 -1.01 20.65 -7.08
N PHE A 255 -1.50 19.43 -7.35
CA PHE A 255 -0.71 18.22 -7.06
C PHE A 255 0.48 18.10 -8.02
N LEU A 256 0.29 18.39 -9.32
CA LEU A 256 1.38 18.41 -10.30
C LEU A 256 2.49 19.36 -9.88
N GLU A 257 2.12 20.59 -9.50
CA GLU A 257 3.03 21.62 -9.00
C GLU A 257 3.76 21.13 -7.76
N ARG A 258 3.07 20.42 -6.87
CA ARG A 258 3.70 19.83 -5.69
C ARG A 258 4.76 18.79 -6.07
N LEU A 259 4.46 17.85 -6.97
CA LEU A 259 5.44 16.85 -7.39
C LEU A 259 6.69 17.49 -8.03
N LEU A 260 6.50 18.52 -8.87
CA LEU A 260 7.60 19.26 -9.48
C LEU A 260 8.45 20.00 -8.45
N SER A 261 7.80 20.70 -7.52
CA SER A 261 8.46 21.43 -6.42
C SER A 261 9.25 20.50 -5.49
N ASP A 262 8.76 19.27 -5.30
CA ASP A 262 9.45 18.24 -4.51
C ASP A 262 10.61 17.55 -5.27
N GLY A 263 10.89 17.97 -6.51
CA GLY A 263 12.08 17.57 -7.26
C GLY A 263 11.84 16.56 -8.37
N ALA A 264 10.59 16.34 -8.79
CA ALA A 264 10.31 15.49 -9.94
C ALA A 264 10.86 16.12 -11.24
N ASP A 265 11.74 15.41 -11.92
CA ASP A 265 12.30 15.87 -13.20
C ASP A 265 11.30 15.64 -14.35
N ILE A 266 10.81 16.74 -14.92
CA ILE A 266 9.87 16.72 -16.05
C ILE A 266 10.49 16.12 -17.33
N ASN A 267 11.82 16.18 -17.46
CA ASN A 267 12.55 15.74 -18.64
C ASN A 267 13.06 14.30 -18.50
N PHE A 268 12.93 13.68 -17.32
CA PHE A 268 13.29 12.28 -17.14
C PHE A 268 12.48 11.39 -18.07
N CYS A 269 13.17 10.69 -18.96
CA CYS A 269 12.59 9.81 -19.96
C CYS A 269 12.46 8.39 -19.42
N ALA A 270 11.28 7.80 -19.55
CA ALA A 270 11.06 6.37 -19.38
C ALA A 270 10.71 5.72 -20.73
N GLN A 271 11.02 4.44 -20.88
CA GLN A 271 10.79 3.70 -22.12
C GLN A 271 9.29 3.39 -22.30
N TYR A 272 8.66 3.97 -23.31
CA TYR A 272 7.24 3.81 -23.63
C TYR A 272 7.08 3.27 -25.06
N TYR A 273 6.58 2.04 -25.21
CA TYR A 273 6.49 1.32 -26.50
C TYR A 273 7.79 1.34 -27.33
N GLY A 274 8.94 1.26 -26.66
CA GLY A 274 10.23 1.25 -27.33
C GLY A 274 10.80 2.63 -27.66
N GLN A 275 10.14 3.73 -27.24
CA GLN A 275 10.61 5.10 -27.41
C GLN A 275 10.71 5.81 -26.07
N PRO A 276 11.72 6.67 -25.84
CA PRO A 276 11.76 7.51 -24.64
C PRO A 276 10.57 8.48 -24.64
N LYS A 277 9.87 8.57 -23.52
CA LYS A 277 8.80 9.53 -23.30
C LYS A 277 8.92 10.13 -21.90
N SER A 278 9.06 11.45 -21.82
CA SER A 278 9.21 12.18 -20.55
C SER A 278 7.92 12.86 -20.11
N GLY A 279 7.95 13.50 -18.94
CA GLY A 279 6.82 14.27 -18.43
C GLY A 279 6.43 15.42 -19.36
N ILE A 280 7.39 16.07 -20.02
CA ILE A 280 7.08 17.13 -21.00
C ILE A 280 6.34 16.55 -22.21
N ASP A 281 6.72 15.35 -22.67
CA ASP A 281 6.03 14.68 -23.77
C ASP A 281 4.57 14.36 -23.42
N PHE A 282 4.27 13.98 -22.18
CA PHE A 282 2.88 13.83 -21.75
C PHE A 282 2.16 15.18 -21.60
N ALA A 283 2.84 16.22 -21.08
CA ALA A 283 2.25 17.54 -20.89
C ALA A 283 1.85 18.20 -22.22
N VAL A 284 2.64 18.03 -23.28
CA VAL A 284 2.30 18.58 -24.61
C VAL A 284 1.08 17.91 -25.25
N GLU A 285 0.69 16.71 -24.83
CA GLU A 285 -0.52 16.02 -25.31
C GLU A 285 -1.79 16.51 -24.60
N LYS A 286 -1.61 17.22 -23.48
CA LYS A 286 -2.68 17.73 -22.61
C LYS A 286 -3.11 19.14 -22.99
N LYS A 287 -4.10 19.65 -22.23
CA LYS A 287 -4.58 21.04 -22.32
C LYS A 287 -3.47 22.02 -21.97
N SER A 288 -3.55 23.23 -22.53
CA SER A 288 -2.55 24.28 -22.36
C SER A 288 -2.26 24.63 -20.90
N ASP A 289 -3.25 24.50 -20.02
CA ASP A 289 -3.11 24.84 -18.59
C ASP A 289 -2.14 23.90 -17.86
N ILE A 290 -2.08 22.62 -18.26
CA ILE A 290 -1.11 21.66 -17.71
C ILE A 290 0.30 22.04 -18.15
N LEU A 291 0.51 22.31 -19.44
CA LEU A 291 1.81 22.75 -19.94
C LEU A 291 2.23 24.08 -19.30
N LYS A 292 1.29 25.00 -19.11
CA LYS A 292 1.53 26.27 -18.42
C LYS A 292 2.03 26.05 -17.00
N SER A 293 1.33 25.23 -16.21
CA SER A 293 1.73 24.93 -14.84
C SER A 293 3.12 24.28 -14.79
N VAL A 294 3.42 23.36 -15.71
CA VAL A 294 4.77 22.78 -15.85
C VAL A 294 5.81 23.87 -16.09
N LEU A 295 5.61 24.74 -17.09
CA LEU A 295 6.58 25.80 -17.44
C LEU A 295 6.78 26.83 -16.32
N GLU A 296 5.75 27.11 -15.52
CA GLU A 296 5.84 28.03 -14.39
C GLU A 296 6.59 27.45 -13.18
N ASN A 297 6.73 26.12 -13.11
CA ASN A 297 7.34 25.41 -11.96
C ASN A 297 8.68 24.75 -12.30
N ILE A 298 9.18 24.87 -13.52
CA ILE A 298 10.51 24.36 -13.91
C ILE A 298 11.44 25.53 -14.26
N SER A 299 12.70 25.41 -13.88
CA SER A 299 13.77 26.36 -14.27
C SER A 299 14.41 25.99 -15.63
N SER A 300 13.68 25.34 -16.53
CA SER A 300 14.21 24.88 -17.83
C SER A 300 14.20 26.01 -18.85
N ASP A 301 15.20 26.00 -19.73
CA ASP A 301 15.17 26.81 -20.96
C ASP A 301 14.09 26.23 -21.91
N VAL A 302 13.14 27.08 -22.33
CA VAL A 302 12.08 26.69 -23.27
C VAL A 302 12.64 26.21 -24.62
N ASN A 303 13.88 26.58 -24.93
CA ASN A 303 14.62 26.25 -26.15
C ASN A 303 15.58 25.06 -25.98
N GLU A 304 15.59 24.41 -24.82
CA GLU A 304 16.38 23.19 -24.62
C GLU A 304 15.96 22.11 -25.63
N GLN A 305 16.96 21.49 -26.27
CA GLN A 305 16.75 20.44 -27.28
C GLN A 305 16.95 19.07 -26.65
N ASP A 306 16.04 18.14 -26.94
CA ASP A 306 16.23 16.74 -26.59
C ASP A 306 17.30 16.06 -27.48
N ASN A 307 17.53 14.77 -27.27
CA ASN A 307 18.50 13.98 -28.03
C ASN A 307 18.17 13.82 -29.53
N LEU A 308 17.04 14.34 -30.00
CA LEU A 308 16.62 14.37 -31.40
C LEU A 308 16.58 15.81 -31.95
N GLY A 309 17.12 16.78 -31.19
CA GLY A 309 17.11 18.19 -31.55
C GLY A 309 15.75 18.87 -31.34
N ASN A 310 14.75 18.23 -30.74
CA ASN A 310 13.43 18.84 -30.59
C ASN A 310 13.35 19.70 -29.33
N THR A 311 12.91 20.95 -29.49
CA THR A 311 12.45 21.79 -28.38
C THR A 311 10.99 21.47 -28.00
N ILE A 312 10.50 22.04 -26.90
CA ILE A 312 9.08 21.93 -26.52
C ILE A 312 8.18 22.45 -27.66
N LEU A 313 8.61 23.51 -28.34
CA LEU A 313 7.88 24.07 -29.48
C LEU A 313 7.80 23.07 -30.65
N HIS A 314 8.88 22.34 -30.95
CA HIS A 314 8.84 21.26 -31.95
C HIS A 314 7.83 20.18 -31.56
N LYS A 315 7.86 19.71 -30.30
CA LYS A 315 6.96 18.68 -29.79
C LYS A 315 5.48 19.10 -29.88
N VAL A 316 5.15 20.33 -29.47
CA VAL A 316 3.80 20.89 -29.58
C VAL A 316 3.33 20.96 -31.04
N CYS A 317 4.19 21.44 -31.94
CA CYS A 317 3.85 21.57 -33.36
C CYS A 317 3.71 20.22 -34.08
N ALA A 318 4.52 19.23 -33.71
CA ALA A 318 4.47 17.87 -34.26
C ALA A 318 3.27 17.05 -33.78
N TYR A 319 2.69 17.36 -32.62
CA TYR A 319 1.61 16.57 -32.02
C TYR A 319 0.40 16.42 -32.97
N ASN A 320 0.02 15.19 -33.29
CA ASN A 320 -1.10 14.92 -34.20
C ASN A 320 -2.44 15.16 -33.50
N VAL A 321 -3.24 16.11 -33.99
CA VAL A 321 -4.53 16.46 -33.38
C VAL A 321 -5.67 15.51 -33.81
N ASN A 322 -5.39 14.51 -34.64
CA ASN A 322 -6.34 13.45 -35.06
C ASN A 322 -7.70 13.99 -35.56
N TYR A 323 -7.66 15.06 -36.36
CA TYR A 323 -8.83 15.75 -36.88
C TYR A 323 -9.74 16.41 -35.82
N ASP A 324 -9.26 16.59 -34.59
CA ASP A 324 -9.97 17.27 -33.51
C ASP A 324 -9.68 18.79 -33.51
N ALA A 325 -10.72 19.58 -33.78
CA ALA A 325 -10.63 21.03 -33.84
C ALA A 325 -10.33 21.69 -32.48
N GLU A 326 -10.73 21.10 -31.36
CA GLU A 326 -10.38 21.62 -30.04
C GLU A 326 -8.91 21.34 -29.73
N MET A 327 -8.37 20.18 -30.10
CA MET A 327 -6.94 19.90 -29.94
C MET A 327 -6.06 20.80 -30.82
N ALA A 328 -6.54 21.20 -32.01
CA ALA A 328 -5.88 22.23 -32.82
C ALA A 328 -5.85 23.61 -32.13
N LYS A 329 -6.95 24.00 -31.45
CA LYS A 329 -6.98 25.22 -30.63
C LYS A 329 -6.06 25.13 -29.42
N GLU A 330 -5.99 23.98 -28.74
CA GLU A 330 -5.03 23.74 -27.66
C GLU A 330 -3.59 23.87 -28.16
N THR A 331 -3.29 23.35 -29.36
CA THR A 331 -1.98 23.52 -30.00
C THR A 331 -1.66 25.00 -30.21
N TYR A 332 -2.60 25.78 -30.75
CA TYR A 332 -2.44 27.23 -30.91
C TYR A 332 -2.18 27.95 -29.57
N ARG A 333 -2.94 27.60 -28.52
CA ARG A 333 -2.75 28.16 -27.16
C ARG A 333 -1.37 27.86 -26.61
N LYS A 334 -0.90 26.62 -26.76
CA LYS A 334 0.44 26.17 -26.32
C LYS A 334 1.55 26.87 -27.09
N VAL A 335 1.44 27.01 -28.41
CA VAL A 335 2.42 27.76 -29.22
C VAL A 335 2.47 29.22 -28.78
N LYS A 336 1.32 29.87 -28.60
CA LYS A 336 1.29 31.25 -28.09
C LYS A 336 2.00 31.38 -26.74
N LEU A 337 1.70 30.49 -25.80
CA LEU A 337 2.34 30.44 -24.49
C LEU A 337 3.87 30.32 -24.60
N LEU A 338 4.36 29.41 -25.44
CA LEU A 338 5.80 29.20 -25.63
C LEU A 338 6.49 30.43 -26.24
N LEU A 339 5.86 31.09 -27.21
CA LEU A 339 6.37 32.33 -27.80
C LEU A 339 6.41 33.48 -26.78
N ASP A 340 5.36 33.60 -25.95
CA ASP A 340 5.31 34.57 -24.85
C ASP A 340 6.45 34.32 -23.82
N GLN A 341 6.93 33.08 -23.72
CA GLN A 341 8.09 32.66 -22.89
C GLN A 341 9.44 32.69 -23.64
N GLY A 342 9.49 33.20 -24.88
CA GLY A 342 10.74 33.37 -25.63
C GLY A 342 11.20 32.15 -26.42
N ALA A 343 10.29 31.24 -26.81
CA ALA A 343 10.63 30.15 -27.71
C ALA A 343 11.11 30.66 -29.08
N ASP A 344 12.27 30.18 -29.52
CA ASP A 344 12.90 30.51 -30.79
C ASP A 344 12.33 29.61 -31.91
N ILE A 345 11.65 30.24 -32.86
CA ILE A 345 11.01 29.57 -34.00
C ILE A 345 12.01 29.09 -35.07
N SER A 346 13.26 29.58 -35.01
CA SER A 346 14.29 29.32 -36.03
C SER A 346 15.13 28.08 -35.74
N ILE A 347 15.05 27.54 -34.52
CA ILE A 347 15.73 26.29 -34.15
C ILE A 347 15.22 25.15 -35.04
N THR A 348 16.15 24.30 -35.46
CA THR A 348 15.87 23.09 -36.24
C THR A 348 16.22 21.86 -35.42
N ASN A 349 15.44 20.79 -35.59
CA ASN A 349 15.76 19.47 -35.04
C ASN A 349 16.78 18.72 -35.90
N ASP A 350 17.14 17.49 -35.52
CA ASP A 350 18.13 16.67 -36.25
C ASP A 350 17.70 16.26 -37.67
N LYS A 351 16.47 16.58 -38.07
CA LYS A 351 15.93 16.38 -39.43
C LYS A 351 15.85 17.68 -40.22
N ASP A 352 16.48 18.76 -39.75
CA ASP A 352 16.43 20.11 -40.31
C ASP A 352 15.00 20.71 -40.33
N GLU A 353 14.09 20.22 -39.48
CA GLU A 353 12.71 20.69 -39.41
C GLU A 353 12.57 21.78 -38.35
N THR A 354 11.97 22.92 -38.70
CA THR A 354 11.52 23.92 -37.71
C THR A 354 10.12 23.59 -37.18
N ALA A 355 9.72 24.22 -36.07
CA ALA A 355 8.36 24.14 -35.56
C ALA A 355 7.28 24.53 -36.60
N LEU A 356 7.58 25.51 -37.47
CA LEU A 356 6.69 25.91 -38.56
C LEU A 356 6.49 24.78 -39.59
N MET A 357 7.57 24.07 -39.95
CA MET A 357 7.50 22.95 -40.89
C MET A 357 6.63 21.82 -40.32
N LEU A 358 6.82 21.47 -39.04
CA LEU A 358 6.05 20.45 -38.34
C LEU A 358 4.56 20.80 -38.25
N ALA A 359 4.23 22.06 -37.94
CA ALA A 359 2.84 22.52 -37.87
C ALA A 359 2.15 22.56 -39.24
N SER A 360 2.90 22.83 -40.32
CA SER A 360 2.37 22.95 -41.69
C SER A 360 1.90 21.62 -42.29
N GLY A 361 2.27 20.48 -41.69
CA GLY A 361 1.81 19.15 -42.09
C GLY A 361 0.34 18.86 -41.78
N ASP A 362 -0.35 19.73 -41.04
CA ASP A 362 -1.74 19.53 -40.59
C ASP A 362 -2.62 20.74 -40.89
N ASN A 363 -3.60 20.57 -41.78
CA ASN A 363 -4.50 21.63 -42.23
C ASN A 363 -5.34 22.25 -41.09
N LEU A 364 -5.57 21.53 -39.98
CA LEU A 364 -6.30 22.09 -38.84
C LEU A 364 -5.46 23.10 -38.04
N LYS A 365 -4.13 23.08 -38.20
CA LYS A 365 -3.20 23.97 -37.50
C LYS A 365 -2.92 25.27 -38.25
N ILE A 366 -3.75 25.66 -39.24
CA ILE A 366 -3.51 26.86 -40.06
C ILE A 366 -3.33 28.14 -39.22
N LYS A 367 -4.07 28.27 -38.11
CA LYS A 367 -3.91 29.42 -37.19
C LYS A 367 -2.57 29.40 -36.44
N THR A 368 -2.07 28.21 -36.13
CA THR A 368 -0.74 28.03 -35.53
C THR A 368 0.36 28.38 -36.52
N VAL A 369 0.22 27.96 -37.78
CA VAL A 369 1.13 28.32 -38.88
C VAL A 369 1.14 29.84 -39.10
N GLU A 370 -0.03 30.47 -39.19
CA GLU A 370 -0.16 31.93 -39.29
C GLU A 370 0.50 32.67 -38.11
N LEU A 371 0.48 32.08 -36.91
CA LEU A 371 1.10 32.67 -35.71
C LEU A 371 2.63 32.59 -35.79
N LEU A 372 3.17 31.44 -36.17
CA LEU A 372 4.61 31.20 -36.29
C LEU A 372 5.25 32.03 -37.41
N MET A 373 4.52 32.37 -38.48
CA MET A 373 5.02 33.21 -39.58
C MET A 373 5.07 34.71 -39.26
N LYS A 374 4.44 35.15 -38.16
CA LYS A 374 4.32 36.58 -37.80
C LYS A 374 5.40 37.08 -36.83
N GLN A 375 6.09 36.16 -36.17
CA GLN A 375 7.27 36.45 -35.36
C GLN A 375 8.48 36.55 -36.28
#